data_AF-A0A8C5HMB7-F1
#
_entry.id   AF-A0A8C5HMB7-F1
#
_cell.length_a   1.000
_cell.length_b   1.000
_cell.length_c   1.000
_cell.angle_alpha   90.00
_cell.angle_beta   90.00
_cell.angle_gamma   90.00
#
_symmetry.space_group_name_H-M   'P 1'
#
loop_
_entity.id
_entity.type
_entity.pdbx_description
1 polymer ?
#
loop_
_entity_poly.entity_id
_entity_poly.type
_entity_poly.pdbx_seq_one_letter_code
_entity_poly.pdbx_strand_id
1 'polypeptide(L)'
;MMEKPSAQVAGRAFVRHYYTVLYKEPENLHSFYGKDSLYIHGGLVSNGRSEIQKRVTELSLRDCNTRIRHMYAHFTLSEGIVVQVMGEQSNNMQPMRRFMQTFFLAPEGTICFSHNFT
;
A
#
# COMPACT_ATOMS: atom_id res chain seq x y z
N MET A 1 12.98 -15.12 -23.93
CA MET A 1 12.23 -13.96 -23.41
C MET A 1 11.71 -14.33 -22.03
N MET A 2 11.92 -13.49 -21.02
CA MET A 2 11.36 -13.72 -19.69
C MET A 2 9.88 -13.29 -19.72
N GLU A 3 8.96 -14.20 -19.42
CA GLU A 3 7.53 -13.91 -19.43
C GLU A 3 7.19 -12.94 -18.28
N LYS A 4 6.39 -11.89 -18.56
CA LYS A 4 5.98 -10.93 -17.53
C LYS A 4 5.12 -11.69 -16.51
N PRO A 5 5.44 -11.65 -15.20
CA PRO A 5 4.64 -12.34 -14.20
C PRO A 5 3.21 -11.81 -14.21
N SER A 6 2.23 -12.70 -13.97
CA SER A 6 0.83 -12.29 -13.90
C SER A 6 0.61 -11.22 -12.82
N ALA A 7 -0.37 -10.35 -13.02
CA ALA A 7 -0.73 -9.29 -12.06
C ALA A 7 -0.92 -9.85 -10.64
N GLN A 8 -1.48 -11.06 -10.54
CA GLN A 8 -1.71 -11.79 -9.29
C GLN A 8 -0.41 -12.16 -8.57
N VAL A 9 0.61 -12.62 -9.30
CA VAL A 9 1.92 -12.95 -8.71
C VAL A 9 2.64 -11.70 -8.24
N ALA A 10 2.69 -10.67 -9.10
CA ALA A 10 3.32 -9.39 -8.77
C ALA A 10 2.61 -8.68 -7.59
N GLY A 11 1.27 -8.65 -7.60
CA GLY A 11 0.47 -8.09 -6.52
C GLY A 11 0.70 -8.81 -5.18
N ARG A 12 0.80 -10.15 -5.18
CA ARG A 12 1.11 -10.92 -3.96
C ARG A 12 2.48 -10.56 -3.39
N ALA A 13 3.49 -10.48 -4.25
CA ALA A 13 4.84 -10.12 -3.85
C ALA A 13 4.87 -8.70 -3.26
N PHE A 14 4.22 -7.75 -3.94
CA PHE A 14 4.10 -6.37 -3.48
C PHE A 14 3.39 -6.28 -2.12
N VAL A 15 2.20 -6.88 -1.96
CA VAL A 15 1.42 -6.84 -0.71
C VAL A 15 2.21 -7.43 0.45
N ARG A 16 2.85 -8.59 0.25
CA ARG A 16 3.70 -9.20 1.27
C ARG A 16 4.83 -8.25 1.68
N HIS A 17 5.51 -7.63 0.73
CA HIS A 17 6.62 -6.73 1.03
C HIS A 17 6.13 -5.45 1.73
N TYR A 18 5.09 -4.81 1.21
CA TYR A 18 4.50 -3.58 1.76
C TYR A 18 4.09 -3.74 3.23
N TYR A 19 3.29 -4.77 3.55
CA TYR A 19 2.85 -4.99 4.93
C TYR A 19 3.97 -5.52 5.85
N THR A 20 5.03 -6.13 5.29
CA THR A 20 6.24 -6.46 6.07
C THR A 20 6.97 -5.19 6.51
N VAL A 21 7.16 -4.24 5.60
CA VAL A 21 7.78 -2.94 5.92
C VAL A 21 6.90 -2.15 6.87
N LEU A 22 5.58 -2.12 6.63
CA LEU A 22 4.63 -1.46 7.53
C LEU A 22 4.71 -1.96 8.98
N TYR A 23 4.94 -3.27 9.16
CA TYR A 23 5.07 -3.88 10.48
C TYR A 23 6.46 -3.67 11.11
N LYS A 24 7.54 -3.85 10.34
CA LYS A 24 8.91 -3.87 10.87
C LYS A 24 9.59 -2.50 10.90
N GLU A 25 9.39 -1.71 9.85
CA GLU A 25 10.14 -0.47 9.55
C GLU A 25 9.18 0.55 8.90
N PRO A 26 8.10 0.98 9.60
CA PRO A 26 7.10 1.89 9.04
C PRO A 26 7.69 3.21 8.54
N GLU A 27 8.80 3.67 9.12
CA GLU A 27 9.57 4.82 8.67
C GLU A 27 10.07 4.68 7.23
N ASN A 28 10.31 3.46 6.75
CA ASN A 28 10.77 3.16 5.40
C ASN A 28 9.63 3.02 4.39
N LEU A 29 8.36 3.10 4.81
CA LEU A 29 7.20 2.92 3.93
C LEU A 29 7.14 3.93 2.78
N HIS A 30 7.65 5.14 3.00
CA HIS A 30 7.71 6.19 1.99
C HIS A 30 8.60 5.81 0.77
N SER A 31 9.48 4.82 0.89
CA SER A 31 10.36 4.34 -0.18
C SER A 31 9.62 3.64 -1.33
N PHE A 32 8.39 3.18 -1.10
CA PHE A 32 7.53 2.64 -2.14
C PHE A 32 6.98 3.74 -3.08
N TYR A 33 7.12 5.01 -2.72
CA TYR A 33 6.46 6.11 -3.42
C TYR A 33 7.47 6.98 -4.17
N GLY A 34 7.10 7.35 -5.40
CA GLY A 34 7.83 8.26 -6.26
C GLY A 34 7.49 9.72 -6.00
N LYS A 35 8.00 10.60 -6.88
CA LYS A 35 7.77 12.05 -6.82
C LYS A 35 6.32 12.45 -7.11
N ASP A 36 5.65 11.72 -8.00
CA ASP A 36 4.27 11.99 -8.46
C ASP A 36 3.24 11.04 -7.81
N SER A 37 3.66 10.34 -6.75
CA SER A 37 2.82 9.40 -6.02
C SER A 37 1.78 10.12 -5.17
N LEU A 38 0.56 9.59 -5.14
CA LEU A 38 -0.48 10.05 -4.22
C LEU A 38 -0.70 9.03 -3.11
N TYR A 39 -0.87 9.53 -1.89
CA TYR A 39 -1.24 8.74 -0.72
C TYR A 39 -2.47 9.35 -0.06
N ILE A 40 -3.51 8.54 0.12
CA ILE A 40 -4.77 8.99 0.73
C ILE A 40 -5.07 8.17 1.97
N HIS A 41 -5.15 8.84 3.13
CA HIS A 41 -5.44 8.20 4.41
C HIS A 41 -6.36 9.07 5.27
N GLY A 42 -7.53 8.52 5.61
CA GLY A 42 -8.54 9.23 6.42
C GLY A 42 -9.12 10.46 5.73
N GLY A 43 -9.25 10.42 4.39
CA GLY A 43 -9.72 11.55 3.58
C GLY A 43 -8.66 12.62 3.28
N LEU A 44 -7.48 12.54 3.90
CA LEU A 44 -6.37 13.45 3.64
C LEU A 44 -5.46 12.92 2.54
N VAL A 45 -5.03 13.81 1.65
CA VAL A 45 -4.17 13.51 0.50
C VAL A 45 -2.75 14.05 0.76
N SER A 46 -1.74 13.27 0.45
CA SER A 46 -0.32 13.66 0.45
C SER A 46 0.28 13.37 -0.93
N ASN A 47 1.02 14.34 -1.47
CA ASN A 47 1.61 14.25 -2.80
C ASN A 47 3.14 14.15 -2.73
N GLY A 48 3.66 13.11 -3.36
CA GLY A 48 5.09 12.86 -3.47
C GLY A 48 5.73 12.34 -2.18
N ARG A 49 6.86 11.67 -2.37
CA ARG A 49 7.59 10.95 -1.32
C ARG A 49 7.80 11.73 -0.01
N SER A 50 8.09 13.03 -0.08
CA SER A 50 8.36 13.86 1.12
C SER A 50 7.12 14.10 1.98
N GLU A 51 5.98 14.45 1.36
CA GLU A 51 4.72 14.64 2.11
C GLU A 51 4.21 13.32 2.64
N ILE A 52 4.35 12.25 1.86
CA ILE A 52 3.99 10.89 2.28
C ILE A 52 4.82 10.47 3.50
N GLN A 53 6.12 10.74 3.50
CA GLN A 53 6.97 10.46 4.67
C GLN A 53 6.48 11.19 5.91
N LYS A 54 6.21 12.50 5.82
CA LYS A 54 5.65 13.29 6.93
C LYS A 54 4.35 12.67 7.43
N ARG A 55 3.45 12.31 6.51
CA ARG A 55 2.16 11.71 6.83
C ARG A 55 2.31 10.36 7.54
N VAL A 56 3.21 9.51 7.08
CA VAL A 56 3.51 8.21 7.71
C VAL A 56 4.05 8.41 9.13
N THR A 57 4.91 9.40 9.35
CA THR A 57 5.40 9.76 10.68
C THR A 57 4.27 10.24 11.60
N GLU A 58 3.37 11.10 11.12
CA GLU A 58 2.22 11.59 11.89
C GLU A 58 1.28 10.46 12.34
N LEU A 59 1.09 9.43 11.51
CA LEU A 59 0.25 8.28 11.84
C LEU A 59 0.77 7.46 13.03
N SER A 60 2.00 7.69 13.48
CA SER A 60 2.59 7.05 14.66
C SER A 60 2.40 5.52 14.61
N LEU A 61 2.69 4.95 13.44
CA LEU A 61 2.53 3.53 13.16
C LEU A 61 3.51 2.74 14.03
N ARG A 62 2.98 1.90 14.91
CA ARG A 62 3.74 1.09 15.85
C ARG A 62 3.04 -0.24 16.04
N ASP A 63 3.80 -1.33 15.98
CA ASP A 63 3.27 -2.69 16.14
C ASP A 63 2.05 -2.93 15.23
N CYS A 64 2.14 -2.46 13.99
CA CYS A 64 1.02 -2.40 13.06
C CYS A 64 0.67 -3.79 12.51
N ASN A 65 -0.13 -4.54 13.25
CA ASN A 65 -0.47 -5.91 12.91
C ASN A 65 -1.54 -5.94 11.82
N THR A 66 -1.25 -6.63 10.72
CA THR A 66 -2.16 -6.73 9.57
C THR A 66 -2.49 -8.18 9.26
N ARG A 67 -3.78 -8.49 9.10
CA ARG A 67 -4.30 -9.78 8.67
C ARG A 67 -5.01 -9.62 7.34
N ILE A 68 -4.34 -10.04 6.26
CA ILE A 68 -4.91 -10.00 4.91
C ILE A 68 -5.92 -11.14 4.76
N ARG A 69 -7.15 -10.80 4.37
CA ARG A 69 -8.23 -11.77 4.12
C ARG A 69 -8.36 -12.09 2.64
N HIS A 70 -8.40 -11.05 1.82
CA HIS A 70 -8.51 -11.17 0.38
C HIS A 70 -7.56 -10.19 -0.30
N MET A 71 -7.05 -10.61 -1.46
CA MET A 71 -6.32 -9.74 -2.35
C MET A 71 -6.67 -10.11 -3.79
N TYR A 72 -6.93 -9.07 -4.59
CA TYR A 72 -7.12 -9.19 -6.03
C TYR A 72 -6.16 -8.24 -6.74
N ALA A 73 -5.58 -8.71 -7.85
CA ALA A 73 -4.72 -7.90 -8.68
C ALA A 73 -5.04 -8.11 -10.16
N HIS A 74 -5.13 -7.01 -10.91
CA HIS A 74 -5.47 -6.97 -12.33
C HIS A 74 -4.58 -5.97 -13.06
N PHE A 75 -4.27 -6.26 -14.32
CA PHE A 75 -3.65 -5.29 -15.19
C PHE A 75 -4.64 -4.17 -15.52
N THR A 76 -4.15 -2.94 -15.58
CA THR A 76 -4.91 -1.80 -16.09
C THR A 76 -4.69 -1.66 -17.60
N LEU A 77 -5.53 -0.84 -18.25
CA LEU A 77 -5.37 -0.51 -19.67
C LEU A 77 -4.02 0.18 -19.97
N SER A 78 -3.45 0.86 -18.97
CA SER A 78 -2.14 1.53 -19.02
C SER A 78 -0.97 0.61 -18.63
N GLU A 79 -1.14 -0.71 -18.70
CA GLU A 79 -0.13 -1.73 -18.39
C GLU A 79 0.40 -1.75 -16.94
N GLY A 80 -0.17 -0.93 -16.06
CA GLY A 80 0.04 -0.97 -14.62
C GLY A 80 -0.74 -2.11 -13.96
N ILE A 81 -0.62 -2.21 -12.63
CA ILE A 81 -1.35 -3.21 -11.83
C ILE A 81 -2.16 -2.49 -10.79
N VAL A 82 -3.48 -2.71 -10.78
CA VAL A 82 -4.33 -2.36 -9.63
C VAL A 82 -4.39 -3.55 -8.69
N VAL A 83 -4.15 -3.33 -7.40
CA VAL A 83 -4.23 -4.34 -6.33
C VAL A 83 -5.23 -3.85 -5.29
N GLN A 84 -6.27 -4.64 -5.03
CA GLN A 84 -7.21 -4.39 -3.95
C GLN A 84 -6.93 -5.38 -2.82
N VAL A 85 -6.80 -4.84 -1.61
CA VAL A 85 -6.50 -5.60 -0.41
C VAL A 85 -7.61 -5.39 0.60
N MET A 86 -8.15 -6.47 1.14
CA MET A 86 -9.12 -6.44 2.23
C MET A 86 -8.61 -7.25 3.39
N GLY A 87 -8.75 -6.73 4.60
CA GLY A 87 -8.20 -7.36 5.78
C GLY A 87 -8.65 -6.72 7.08
N GLU A 88 -7.90 -7.04 8.13
CA GLU A 88 -8.02 -6.43 9.44
C GLU A 88 -6.65 -5.85 9.85
N GLN A 89 -6.66 -4.67 10.45
CA GLN A 89 -5.45 -3.97 10.88
C GLN A 89 -5.60 -3.46 12.31
N SER A 90 -4.52 -3.55 13.08
CA SER A 90 -4.37 -2.99 14.41
C SER A 90 -3.13 -2.09 14.42
N ASN A 91 -3.18 -0.99 15.16
CA ASN A 91 -2.04 -0.12 15.41
C ASN A 91 -1.91 0.06 16.92
N ASN A 92 -0.71 -0.08 17.47
CA ASN A 92 -0.42 0.11 18.89
C ASN A 92 -1.36 -0.70 19.83
N MET A 93 -1.51 -2.00 19.53
CA MET A 93 -2.37 -2.95 20.26
C MET A 93 -3.87 -2.56 20.35
N GLN A 94 -4.31 -1.58 19.56
CA GLN A 94 -5.73 -1.23 19.47
C GLN A 94 -6.53 -2.38 18.84
N PRO A 95 -7.86 -2.42 19.04
CA PRO A 95 -8.70 -3.44 18.42
C PRO A 95 -8.48 -3.53 16.91
N MET A 96 -8.49 -4.76 16.38
CA MET A 96 -8.45 -5.01 14.94
C MET A 96 -9.67 -4.36 14.27
N ARG A 97 -9.43 -3.57 13.24
CA ARG A 97 -10.48 -2.96 12.42
C ARG A 97 -10.40 -3.47 11.00
N ARG A 98 -11.56 -3.69 10.38
CA ARG A 98 -11.61 -4.05 8.96
C ARG A 98 -11.09 -2.87 8.13
N PHE A 99 -10.37 -3.19 7.07
CA PHE A 99 -9.91 -2.20 6.12
C PHE A 99 -10.02 -2.74 4.70
N MET A 100 -10.11 -1.81 3.74
CA MET A 100 -9.88 -2.05 2.34
C MET A 100 -8.85 -1.03 1.88
N GLN A 101 -7.81 -1.45 1.17
CA GLN A 101 -6.78 -0.57 0.64
C GLN A 101 -6.54 -0.89 -0.83
N THR A 102 -6.59 0.14 -1.68
CA THR A 102 -6.35 0.00 -3.12
C THR A 102 -5.01 0.56 -3.51
N PHE A 103 -4.31 -0.21 -4.33
CA PHE A 103 -2.96 0.04 -4.76
C PHE A 103 -2.88 0.16 -6.29
N PHE A 104 -2.24 1.17 -6.86
CA PHE A 104 -1.87 1.20 -8.28
C PHE A 104 -0.35 1.21 -8.42
N LEU A 105 0.18 0.19 -9.10
CA LEU A 105 1.59 0.01 -9.40
C LEU A 105 1.81 0.40 -10.87
N ALA A 106 2.41 1.57 -11.13
CA ALA A 106 2.69 2.01 -12.48
C ALA A 106 3.84 1.21 -13.11
N PRO A 107 3.88 1.07 -14.45
CA PRO A 107 4.95 0.39 -15.17
C PRO A 107 6.36 0.94 -14.87
N GLU A 108 6.46 2.24 -14.60
CA GLU A 108 7.71 2.96 -14.34
C GLU A 108 8.11 2.97 -12.85
N GLY A 109 7.42 2.22 -11.99
CA GLY A 109 7.68 2.16 -10.56
C GLY A 109 7.02 3.28 -9.74
N THR A 110 6.24 4.17 -10.37
CA THR A 110 5.42 5.15 -9.63
C THR A 110 4.21 4.46 -9.02
N ILE A 111 4.05 4.61 -7.72
CA ILE A 111 2.99 3.97 -6.97
C ILE A 111 1.94 5.02 -6.57
N CYS A 112 0.69 4.89 -6.99
CA CYS A 112 -0.38 5.85 -6.68
C CYS A 112 -1.51 5.15 -5.94
N PHE A 113 -1.91 5.60 -4.75
CA PHE A 113 -2.90 4.91 -3.90
C PHE A 113 -4.08 5.76 -3.47
N SER A 114 -5.25 5.12 -3.37
CA SER A 114 -6.45 5.70 -2.78
C SER A 114 -7.28 4.72 -1.93
N HIS A 115 -7.74 5.28 -0.79
CA HIS A 115 -8.91 4.99 0.04
C HIS A 115 -8.95 3.76 0.97
N ASN A 116 -9.14 4.08 2.26
CA ASN A 116 -9.63 3.23 3.34
C ASN A 116 -11.11 3.54 3.57
N PHE A 117 -12.00 2.56 3.47
CA PHE A 117 -13.26 2.60 4.23
C PHE A 117 -12.98 2.10 5.64
N THR A 118 -13.47 2.83 6.65
CA THR A 118 -13.59 2.35 8.04
C THR A 118 -15.01 1.85 8.24
#